data_AF-A0A2N6KDG9-F1
#
_entry.id   AF-A0A2N6KDG9-F1
#
_cell.length_a   1.000
_cell.length_b   1.000
_cell.length_c   1.000
_cell.angle_alpha   90.00
_cell.angle_beta   90.00
_cell.angle_gamma   90.00
#
_symmetry.space_group_name_H-M   'P 1'
#
loop_
_entity.id
_entity.type
_entity.pdbx_description
1 polymer ?
#
loop_
_entity_poly.entity_id
_entity_poly.type
_entity_poly.pdbx_seq_one_letter_code
_entity_poly.pdbx_strand_id
1 'polypeptide(L)'
;MKKGLIAAGFLLISFLSPLKSLATTHISKIYVFGDSLSDPGNLHNATKSQIPPSPPYSDGRLSNGRVWVEYLGDELGLSPTLFTELKNSTPTDGINYAFAGSSSGLSNTFVPESLLPGVLGQVGLFTRSLRESNQSADPNALYIVWGGSNDYVFGSVTDVSQPIANLSRSIALLALAGAKNIMVVNLPDLGKLPLTSGQENSSQLTSLSRKHNIALAATLSSLSTIPGVNIIPININSLFQRVRSFPGEFGLTNVTDACLVGDFDDIAQGNFTVCTNPNEYLFWDSVHPTTRAHSIVAETALSALDTQPVPAPWPNQESEDLLLLKQ
;
A
#
# COMPACT_ATOMS: atom_id res chain seq x y z
N MET A 1 14.91 65.32 -51.62
CA MET A 1 13.89 64.64 -50.79
C MET A 1 14.28 63.17 -50.67
N LYS A 2 14.83 62.76 -49.52
CA LYS A 2 15.33 61.40 -49.28
C LYS A 2 14.15 60.48 -48.94
N LYS A 3 14.00 59.36 -49.65
CA LYS A 3 13.04 58.28 -49.32
C LYS A 3 13.72 57.32 -48.35
N GLY A 4 13.21 57.21 -47.12
CA GLY A 4 13.64 56.22 -46.14
C GLY A 4 12.80 54.95 -46.27
N LEU A 5 13.43 53.79 -46.49
CA LEU A 5 12.83 52.49 -46.29
C LEU A 5 12.78 52.21 -44.78
N ILE A 6 11.60 51.90 -44.25
CA ILE A 6 11.45 51.35 -42.90
C ILE A 6 11.38 49.82 -43.07
N ALA A 7 12.42 49.13 -42.62
CA ALA A 7 12.42 47.67 -42.48
C ALA A 7 11.79 47.32 -41.12
N ALA A 8 10.60 46.70 -41.15
CA ALA A 8 9.98 46.14 -39.96
C ALA A 8 10.54 44.73 -39.73
N GLY A 9 11.43 44.58 -38.74
CA GLY A 9 11.91 43.27 -38.27
C GLY A 9 10.88 42.63 -37.35
N PHE A 10 10.33 41.48 -37.74
CA PHE A 10 9.55 40.62 -36.85
C PHE A 10 10.51 39.85 -35.92
N LEU A 11 10.55 40.22 -34.64
CA LEU A 11 11.16 39.42 -33.58
C LEU A 11 10.19 38.30 -33.20
N LEU A 12 10.45 37.08 -33.68
CA LEU A 12 9.82 35.86 -33.14
C LEU A 12 10.43 35.58 -31.76
N ILE A 13 9.71 35.97 -30.71
CA ILE A 13 10.02 35.56 -29.34
C ILE A 13 9.45 34.15 -29.17
N SER A 14 10.30 33.14 -29.34
CA SER A 14 9.96 31.76 -29.01
C SER A 14 9.82 31.61 -27.49
N PHE A 15 8.59 31.58 -27.00
CA PHE A 15 8.29 31.11 -25.64
C PHE A 15 8.53 29.60 -25.59
N LEU A 16 9.76 29.18 -25.34
CA LEU A 16 10.05 27.83 -24.88
C LEU A 16 9.58 27.73 -23.43
N SER A 17 8.32 27.36 -23.25
CA SER A 17 7.84 26.89 -21.96
C SER A 17 8.73 25.70 -21.54
N PRO A 18 9.30 25.67 -20.33
CA PRO A 18 9.96 24.47 -19.85
C PRO A 18 8.89 23.37 -19.78
N LEU A 19 8.96 22.39 -20.69
CA LEU A 19 8.26 21.13 -20.46
C LEU A 19 8.82 20.58 -19.16
N LYS A 20 7.99 20.55 -18.10
CA LYS A 20 8.25 19.65 -16.99
C LYS A 20 8.26 18.25 -17.60
N SER A 21 9.45 17.72 -17.84
CA SER A 21 9.62 16.29 -18.03
C SER A 21 9.16 15.62 -16.74
N LEU A 22 7.92 15.16 -16.71
CA LEU A 22 7.46 14.18 -15.73
C LEU A 22 8.23 12.90 -16.06
N ALA A 23 9.44 12.77 -15.51
CA ALA A 23 10.05 11.45 -15.47
C ALA A 23 9.24 10.67 -14.43
N THR A 24 8.21 9.96 -14.87
CA THR A 24 7.56 8.95 -14.04
C THR A 24 8.67 8.02 -13.56
N THR A 25 8.89 7.95 -12.25
CA THR A 25 9.83 6.97 -11.69
C THR A 25 9.33 5.59 -12.10
N HIS A 26 10.01 4.97 -13.06
CA HIS A 26 9.64 3.65 -13.56
C HIS A 26 9.85 2.64 -12.43
N ILE A 27 8.76 2.18 -11.82
CA ILE A 27 8.78 1.11 -10.83
C ILE A 27 9.06 -0.20 -11.55
N SER A 28 10.14 -0.90 -11.18
CA SER A 28 10.54 -2.15 -11.85
C SER A 28 9.75 -3.38 -11.40
N LYS A 29 9.39 -3.42 -10.10
CA LYS A 29 8.72 -4.54 -9.42
C LYS A 29 7.93 -4.03 -8.22
N ILE A 30 7.00 -4.84 -7.74
CA ILE A 30 6.26 -4.57 -6.49
C ILE A 30 6.49 -5.72 -5.50
N TYR A 31 6.93 -5.37 -4.29
CA TYR A 31 7.01 -6.29 -3.16
C TYR A 31 6.04 -5.85 -2.07
N VAL A 32 5.08 -6.70 -1.73
CA VAL A 32 3.99 -6.36 -0.81
C VAL A 32 4.12 -7.13 0.50
N PHE A 33 4.09 -6.43 1.62
CA PHE A 33 4.09 -6.98 2.97
C PHE A 33 2.89 -6.43 3.72
N GLY A 34 2.02 -7.31 4.21
CA GLY A 34 0.81 -6.86 4.87
C GLY A 34 -0.14 -7.95 5.30
N ASP A 35 -1.39 -7.55 5.48
CA ASP A 35 -2.48 -8.39 5.96
C ASP A 35 -3.55 -8.63 4.88
N SER A 36 -4.79 -8.89 5.31
CA SER A 36 -5.92 -9.20 4.44
C SER A 36 -6.27 -8.08 3.46
N LEU A 37 -5.93 -6.84 3.79
CA LEU A 37 -6.16 -5.71 2.90
C LEU A 37 -5.29 -5.79 1.65
N SER A 38 -4.20 -6.56 1.68
CA SER A 38 -3.24 -6.67 0.57
C SER A 38 -3.00 -8.12 0.10
N ASP A 39 -3.75 -9.09 0.63
CA ASP A 39 -3.61 -10.52 0.32
C ASP A 39 -4.53 -10.91 -0.87
N PRO A 40 -3.97 -11.27 -2.05
CA PRO A 40 -4.73 -11.69 -3.21
C PRO A 40 -5.10 -13.18 -3.20
N GLY A 41 -4.70 -13.95 -2.18
CA GLY A 41 -5.00 -15.39 -2.09
C GLY A 41 -3.93 -16.27 -1.44
N ASN A 42 -2.89 -15.70 -0.83
CA ASN A 42 -1.88 -16.45 -0.07
C ASN A 42 -2.50 -17.21 1.12
N LEU A 43 -3.40 -16.59 1.90
CA LEU A 43 -4.13 -17.31 2.95
C LEU A 43 -4.99 -18.43 2.37
N HIS A 44 -5.69 -18.17 1.27
CA HIS A 44 -6.53 -19.14 0.58
C HIS A 44 -5.74 -20.36 0.11
N ASN A 45 -4.60 -20.14 -0.53
CA ASN A 45 -3.69 -21.20 -0.93
C ASN A 45 -3.13 -21.97 0.28
N ALA A 46 -2.70 -21.27 1.33
CA ALA A 46 -2.15 -21.89 2.53
C ALA A 46 -3.17 -22.76 3.29
N THR A 47 -4.45 -22.38 3.25
CA THR A 47 -5.55 -23.12 3.88
C THR A 47 -6.19 -24.14 2.94
N LYS A 48 -5.58 -24.44 1.79
CA LYS A 48 -6.10 -25.38 0.78
C LYS A 48 -7.52 -25.01 0.33
N SER A 49 -7.70 -23.73 0.02
CA SER A 49 -8.95 -23.13 -0.44
C SER A 49 -10.09 -23.10 0.58
N GLN A 50 -9.79 -23.23 1.87
CA GLN A 50 -10.81 -23.18 2.92
C GLN A 50 -11.14 -21.74 3.36
N ILE A 51 -10.15 -20.85 3.38
CA ILE A 51 -10.31 -19.50 3.96
C ILE A 51 -9.76 -18.43 3.01
N PRO A 52 -10.58 -17.43 2.60
CA PRO A 52 -12.02 -17.39 2.80
C PRO A 52 -12.74 -18.48 1.99
N PRO A 53 -13.96 -18.86 2.40
CA PRO A 53 -14.88 -19.60 1.53
C PRO A 53 -15.21 -18.76 0.28
N SER A 54 -15.09 -19.36 -0.90
CA SER A 54 -15.27 -18.68 -2.19
C SER A 54 -16.16 -19.54 -3.09
N PRO A 55 -17.37 -19.09 -3.48
CA PRO A 55 -18.06 -17.81 -3.17
C PRO A 55 -18.56 -17.71 -1.71
N PRO A 56 -19.00 -16.53 -1.21
CA PRO A 56 -19.21 -15.24 -1.90
C PRO A 56 -18.00 -14.31 -1.94
N TYR A 57 -16.91 -14.63 -1.24
CA TYR A 57 -15.63 -13.96 -1.47
C TYR A 57 -15.11 -14.29 -2.88
N SER A 58 -14.34 -13.38 -3.47
CA SER A 58 -13.84 -13.55 -4.85
C SER A 58 -12.46 -14.19 -4.83
N ASP A 59 -12.33 -15.38 -5.41
CA ASP A 59 -11.04 -16.02 -5.75
C ASP A 59 -10.00 -15.96 -4.61
N GLY A 60 -10.44 -16.21 -3.37
CA GLY A 60 -9.56 -16.24 -2.19
C GLY A 60 -9.18 -14.89 -1.57
N ARG A 61 -9.70 -13.76 -2.08
CA ARG A 61 -9.54 -12.42 -1.45
C ARG A 61 -10.56 -12.23 -0.33
N LEU A 62 -10.19 -11.53 0.75
CA LEU A 62 -11.19 -11.01 1.72
C LEU A 62 -11.91 -9.77 1.17
N SER A 63 -12.50 -9.91 -0.02
CA SER A 63 -13.33 -8.90 -0.68
C SER A 63 -14.23 -9.58 -1.73
N ASN A 64 -15.12 -8.82 -2.36
CA ASN A 64 -15.94 -9.26 -3.50
C ASN A 64 -15.24 -9.11 -4.86
N GLY A 65 -13.92 -8.95 -4.87
CA GLY A 65 -13.12 -8.78 -6.07
C GLY A 65 -11.67 -8.56 -5.71
N ARG A 66 -10.95 -7.88 -6.60
CA ARG A 66 -9.52 -7.58 -6.45
C ARG A 66 -9.26 -6.66 -5.27
N VAL A 67 -8.11 -6.85 -4.63
CA VAL A 67 -7.59 -5.96 -3.58
C VAL A 67 -6.75 -4.83 -4.19
N TRP A 68 -6.52 -3.76 -3.42
CA TRP A 68 -5.96 -2.50 -3.93
C TRP A 68 -4.58 -2.65 -4.59
N VAL A 69 -3.73 -3.55 -4.08
CA VAL A 69 -2.40 -3.79 -4.66
C VAL A 69 -2.47 -4.42 -6.06
N GLU A 70 -3.55 -5.12 -6.39
CA GLU A 70 -3.75 -5.67 -7.73
C GLU A 70 -4.12 -4.54 -8.71
N TYR A 71 -4.99 -3.61 -8.30
CA TYR A 71 -5.30 -2.41 -9.10
C TYR A 71 -4.08 -1.51 -9.28
N LEU A 72 -3.30 -1.29 -8.22
CA LEU A 72 -2.05 -0.53 -8.31
C LEU A 72 -1.05 -1.23 -9.25
N GLY A 73 -0.96 -2.56 -9.19
CA GLY A 73 -0.14 -3.36 -10.08
C GLY A 73 -0.50 -3.14 -11.55
N ASP A 74 -1.78 -3.19 -11.90
CA ASP A 74 -2.25 -2.96 -13.28
C ASP A 74 -1.85 -1.57 -13.81
N GLU A 75 -2.06 -0.52 -13.02
CA GLU A 75 -1.68 0.85 -13.39
C GLU A 75 -0.17 1.01 -13.59
N LEU A 76 0.63 0.18 -12.92
CA LEU A 76 2.09 0.12 -13.08
C LEU A 76 2.54 -0.92 -14.12
N GLY A 77 1.63 -1.72 -14.68
CA GLY A 77 1.95 -2.82 -15.59
C GLY A 77 2.69 -3.99 -14.93
N LEU A 78 2.44 -4.25 -13.64
CA LEU A 78 3.15 -5.23 -12.81
C LEU A 78 2.16 -6.17 -12.11
N SER A 79 2.40 -7.49 -12.22
CA SER A 79 1.59 -8.52 -11.54
C SER A 79 2.46 -9.36 -10.59
N PRO A 80 2.66 -8.94 -9.33
CA PRO A 80 3.54 -9.65 -8.40
C PRO A 80 3.04 -11.07 -8.12
N THR A 81 3.96 -12.04 -8.11
CA THR A 81 3.66 -13.45 -7.84
C THR A 81 3.27 -13.66 -6.38
N LEU A 82 2.27 -14.52 -6.12
CA LEU A 82 1.91 -14.90 -4.76
C LEU A 82 3.06 -15.68 -4.10
N PHE A 83 3.40 -15.35 -2.84
CA PHE A 83 4.44 -16.07 -2.10
C PHE A 83 4.20 -17.59 -2.05
N THR A 84 2.94 -18.02 -1.95
CA THR A 84 2.55 -19.44 -1.94
C THR A 84 2.80 -20.17 -3.28
N GLU A 85 3.04 -19.44 -4.36
CA GLU A 85 3.22 -19.98 -5.72
C GLU A 85 4.67 -19.96 -6.20
N LEU A 86 5.62 -19.49 -5.37
CA LEU A 86 7.04 -19.39 -5.72
C LEU A 86 7.71 -20.73 -6.05
N LYS A 87 7.11 -21.86 -5.66
CA LYS A 87 7.59 -23.19 -6.06
C LYS A 87 7.27 -23.53 -7.52
N ASN A 88 6.26 -22.88 -8.08
CA ASN A 88 5.70 -23.20 -9.40
C ASN A 88 5.98 -22.11 -10.44
N SER A 89 6.56 -20.99 -10.03
CA SER A 89 6.76 -19.81 -10.88
C SER A 89 8.02 -19.04 -10.49
N THR A 90 8.67 -18.41 -11.48
CA THR A 90 9.77 -17.47 -11.25
C THR A 90 9.21 -16.05 -11.28
N PRO A 91 9.32 -15.28 -10.19
CA PRO A 91 8.71 -13.95 -10.11
C PRO A 91 9.45 -12.93 -10.98
N THR A 92 8.75 -12.36 -11.96
CA THR A 92 9.30 -11.28 -12.82
C THR A 92 8.96 -9.89 -12.28
N ASP A 93 7.73 -9.71 -11.77
CA ASP A 93 7.17 -8.39 -11.44
C ASP A 93 7.19 -8.11 -9.93
N GLY A 94 7.90 -8.96 -9.17
CA GLY A 94 7.96 -8.93 -7.71
C GLY A 94 7.10 -10.01 -7.06
N ILE A 95 6.87 -9.88 -5.76
CA ILE A 95 6.25 -10.91 -4.92
C ILE A 95 5.30 -10.26 -3.93
N ASN A 96 4.08 -10.79 -3.83
CA ASN A 96 3.17 -10.45 -2.75
C ASN A 96 3.33 -11.45 -1.60
N TYR A 97 3.87 -10.98 -0.47
CA TYR A 97 4.06 -11.74 0.76
C TYR A 97 2.91 -11.56 1.76
N ALA A 98 1.91 -10.73 1.49
CA ALA A 98 0.82 -10.47 2.42
C ALA A 98 0.01 -11.73 2.70
N PHE A 99 -0.40 -11.90 3.96
CA PHE A 99 -1.27 -12.97 4.42
C PHE A 99 -2.39 -12.38 5.26
N ALA A 100 -3.63 -12.72 4.97
CA ALA A 100 -4.76 -12.35 5.82
C ALA A 100 -4.54 -12.80 7.28
N GLY A 101 -4.81 -11.88 8.22
CA GLY A 101 -4.58 -12.08 9.65
C GLY A 101 -3.17 -11.73 10.16
N SER A 102 -2.24 -11.29 9.32
CA SER A 102 -0.90 -10.92 9.79
C SER A 102 -0.94 -9.76 10.79
N SER A 103 -0.35 -9.96 11.97
CA SER A 103 -0.01 -8.85 12.87
C SER A 103 1.16 -8.04 12.31
N SER A 104 1.44 -6.88 12.88
CA SER A 104 2.65 -6.10 12.58
C SER A 104 3.95 -6.89 12.82
N GLY A 105 3.93 -7.84 13.76
CA GLY A 105 5.08 -8.60 14.24
C GLY A 105 5.36 -9.87 13.44
N LEU A 106 5.72 -10.94 14.15
CA LEU A 106 6.13 -12.21 13.53
C LEU A 106 4.97 -13.19 13.32
N SER A 107 3.83 -12.98 13.97
CA SER A 107 2.74 -13.97 14.04
C SER A 107 1.49 -13.52 13.29
N ASN A 108 0.63 -14.47 12.98
CA ASN A 108 -0.71 -14.28 12.43
C ASN A 108 -1.76 -14.43 13.55
N THR A 109 -2.74 -13.53 13.61
CA THR A 109 -3.80 -13.51 14.64
C THR A 109 -5.04 -14.30 14.22
N PHE A 110 -5.17 -14.64 12.93
CA PHE A 110 -6.35 -15.29 12.37
C PHE A 110 -6.21 -16.81 12.31
N VAL A 111 -5.04 -17.31 11.90
CA VAL A 111 -4.74 -18.76 11.89
C VAL A 111 -3.44 -19.03 12.68
N PRO A 112 -3.42 -18.81 14.00
CA PRO A 112 -2.19 -18.85 14.80
C PRO A 112 -1.50 -20.22 14.81
N GLU A 113 -2.24 -21.32 14.63
CA GLU A 113 -1.68 -22.68 14.60
C GLU A 113 -0.93 -23.02 13.30
N SER A 114 -1.14 -22.23 12.23
CA SER A 114 -0.58 -22.50 10.90
C SER A 114 0.83 -21.94 10.68
N LEU A 115 1.43 -21.30 11.68
CA LEU A 115 2.74 -20.63 11.61
C LEU A 115 2.85 -19.58 10.48
N LEU A 116 1.72 -19.04 10.04
CA LEU A 116 1.71 -17.97 9.04
C LEU A 116 2.39 -16.70 9.60
N PRO A 117 3.17 -15.98 8.78
CA PRO A 117 3.97 -14.87 9.25
C PRO A 117 3.12 -13.62 9.48
N GLY A 118 3.49 -12.82 10.49
CA GLY A 118 3.14 -11.41 10.55
C GLY A 118 3.99 -10.58 9.57
N VAL A 119 3.73 -9.28 9.46
CA VAL A 119 4.40 -8.38 8.50
C VAL A 119 5.91 -8.36 8.68
N LEU A 120 6.42 -8.27 9.92
CA LEU A 120 7.87 -8.36 10.17
C LEU A 120 8.42 -9.74 9.78
N GLY A 121 7.64 -10.81 9.95
CA GLY A 121 8.00 -12.14 9.50
C GLY A 121 8.12 -12.23 7.98
N GLN A 122 7.19 -11.62 7.25
CA GLN A 122 7.19 -11.56 5.78
C GLN A 122 8.40 -10.79 5.25
N VAL A 123 8.73 -9.63 5.84
CA VAL A 123 9.98 -8.89 5.52
C VAL A 123 11.22 -9.73 5.85
N GLY A 124 11.17 -10.49 6.95
CA GLY A 124 12.22 -11.44 7.30
C GLY A 124 12.45 -12.51 6.24
N LEU A 125 11.38 -13.05 5.64
CA LEU A 125 11.46 -14.02 4.53
C LEU A 125 12.12 -13.42 3.30
N PHE A 126 11.71 -12.22 2.90
CA PHE A 126 12.30 -11.50 1.76
C PHE A 126 13.78 -11.16 1.97
N THR A 127 14.13 -10.58 3.11
CA THR A 127 15.53 -10.21 3.40
C THR A 127 16.43 -11.43 3.61
N ARG A 128 15.88 -12.55 4.11
CA ARG A 128 16.60 -13.82 4.16
C ARG A 128 16.90 -14.35 2.76
N SER A 129 15.92 -14.36 1.84
CA SER A 129 16.15 -14.88 0.49
C SER A 129 17.21 -14.08 -0.26
N LEU A 130 17.21 -12.76 -0.13
CA LEU A 130 18.26 -11.90 -0.70
C LEU A 130 19.65 -12.23 -0.15
N ARG A 131 19.77 -12.43 1.18
CA ARG A 131 21.05 -12.79 1.79
C ARG A 131 21.54 -14.16 1.31
N GLU A 132 20.63 -15.13 1.21
CA GLU A 132 20.97 -16.49 0.75
C GLU A 132 21.40 -16.52 -0.72
N SER A 133 20.87 -15.61 -1.56
CA SER A 133 21.29 -15.43 -2.95
C SER A 133 22.44 -14.44 -3.15
N ASN A 134 22.98 -13.86 -2.07
CA ASN A 134 23.97 -12.77 -2.11
C ASN A 134 23.54 -11.59 -3.02
N GLN A 135 22.27 -11.20 -2.93
CA GLN A 135 21.67 -10.10 -3.66
C GLN A 135 21.27 -8.96 -2.73
N SER A 136 21.16 -7.76 -3.28
CA SER A 136 20.47 -6.64 -2.65
C SER A 136 19.07 -6.49 -3.22
N ALA A 137 18.20 -5.81 -2.48
CA ALA A 137 16.90 -5.39 -2.95
C ALA A 137 17.05 -4.48 -4.19
N ASP A 138 16.10 -4.59 -5.12
CA ASP A 138 16.06 -3.79 -6.33
C ASP A 138 15.77 -2.32 -5.96
N PRO A 139 16.70 -1.38 -6.19
CA PRO A 139 16.50 0.02 -5.83
C PRO A 139 15.39 0.70 -6.63
N ASN A 140 14.95 0.14 -7.76
CA ASN A 140 13.88 0.70 -8.58
C ASN A 140 12.52 0.06 -8.29
N ALA A 141 12.46 -0.94 -7.40
CA ALA A 141 11.20 -1.58 -7.00
C ALA A 141 10.46 -0.74 -5.95
N LEU A 142 9.14 -0.96 -5.89
CA LEU A 142 8.25 -0.44 -4.85
C LEU A 142 8.06 -1.50 -3.76
N TYR A 143 8.31 -1.10 -2.51
CA TYR A 143 8.14 -1.95 -1.33
C TYR A 143 6.97 -1.43 -0.51
N ILE A 144 5.89 -2.19 -0.40
CA ILE A 144 4.66 -1.79 0.26
C ILE A 144 4.57 -2.45 1.64
N VAL A 145 4.36 -1.66 2.69
CA VAL A 145 4.14 -2.15 4.05
C VAL A 145 2.81 -1.61 4.58
N TRP A 146 1.88 -2.53 4.87
CA TRP A 146 0.61 -2.19 5.53
C TRP A 146 0.22 -3.24 6.58
N GLY A 147 0.26 -2.87 7.85
CA GLY A 147 -0.19 -3.74 8.94
C GLY A 147 -0.41 -2.98 10.23
N GLY A 148 -0.96 -3.67 11.24
CA GLY A 148 -1.25 -3.11 12.56
C GLY A 148 -2.72 -3.23 12.98
N SER A 149 -3.66 -3.34 12.02
CA SER A 149 -5.08 -3.51 12.32
C SER A 149 -5.33 -4.76 13.16
N ASN A 150 -4.72 -5.88 12.77
CA ASN A 150 -4.87 -7.16 13.43
C ASN A 150 -4.36 -7.15 14.88
N ASP A 151 -3.29 -6.40 15.18
CA ASP A 151 -2.76 -6.26 16.54
C ASP A 151 -3.82 -5.73 17.52
N TYR A 152 -4.60 -4.74 17.07
CA TYR A 152 -5.60 -4.08 17.92
C TYR A 152 -6.96 -4.79 17.90
N VAL A 153 -7.44 -5.18 16.72
CA VAL A 153 -8.80 -5.74 16.56
C VAL A 153 -8.86 -7.19 17.07
N PHE A 154 -7.85 -8.00 16.76
CA PHE A 154 -7.86 -9.44 17.06
C PHE A 154 -6.74 -9.87 18.02
N GLY A 155 -5.63 -9.12 18.08
CA GLY A 155 -4.49 -9.39 18.94
C GLY A 155 -4.59 -8.82 20.35
N SER A 156 -5.64 -8.05 20.65
CA SER A 156 -5.87 -7.39 21.95
C SER A 156 -4.71 -6.49 22.43
N VAL A 157 -3.86 -6.03 21.51
CA VAL A 157 -2.77 -5.10 21.84
C VAL A 157 -3.36 -3.75 22.22
N THR A 158 -2.87 -3.15 23.32
CA THR A 158 -3.30 -1.82 23.77
C THR A 158 -2.15 -0.82 23.86
N ASP A 159 -0.91 -1.32 23.89
CA ASP A 159 0.29 -0.49 23.77
C ASP A 159 0.65 -0.30 22.30
N VAL A 160 0.51 0.94 21.82
CA VAL A 160 0.86 1.29 20.43
C VAL A 160 2.36 1.20 20.15
N SER A 161 3.22 1.20 21.18
CA SER A 161 4.67 1.13 20.99
C SER A 161 5.11 -0.17 20.33
N GLN A 162 4.40 -1.28 20.61
CA GLN A 162 4.72 -2.60 20.09
C GLN A 162 4.54 -2.70 18.56
N PRO A 163 3.36 -2.44 17.97
CA PRO A 163 3.20 -2.50 16.52
C PRO A 163 4.03 -1.46 15.79
N ILE A 164 4.23 -0.28 16.37
CA ILE A 164 5.09 0.75 15.78
C ILE A 164 6.56 0.30 15.75
N ALA A 165 7.06 -0.35 16.80
CA ALA A 165 8.40 -0.92 16.80
C ALA A 165 8.56 -2.01 15.73
N ASN A 166 7.55 -2.85 15.53
CA ASN A 166 7.57 -3.90 14.50
C ASN A 166 7.59 -3.32 13.08
N LEU A 167 6.74 -2.32 12.79
CA LEU A 167 6.71 -1.64 11.50
C LEU A 167 8.01 -0.87 11.24
N SER A 168 8.51 -0.15 12.25
CA SER A 168 9.81 0.54 12.19
C SER A 168 10.94 -0.44 11.81
N ARG A 169 10.99 -1.60 12.46
CA ARG A 169 11.97 -2.64 12.17
C ARG A 169 11.80 -3.21 10.76
N SER A 170 10.57 -3.41 10.31
CA SER A 170 10.27 -3.89 8.96
C SER A 170 10.82 -2.94 7.90
N ILE A 171 10.55 -1.64 8.04
CA ILE A 171 11.02 -0.61 7.12
C ILE A 171 12.56 -0.49 7.16
N ALA A 172 13.15 -0.50 8.36
CA ALA A 172 14.60 -0.45 8.52
C ALA A 172 15.30 -1.67 7.87
N LEU A 173 14.74 -2.88 8.00
CA LEU A 173 15.28 -4.08 7.37
C LEU A 173 15.22 -4.01 5.85
N LEU A 174 14.13 -3.48 5.27
CA LEU A 174 14.02 -3.25 3.83
C LEU A 174 15.08 -2.25 3.36
N ALA A 175 15.22 -1.12 4.05
CA ALA A 175 16.23 -0.11 3.74
C ALA A 175 17.66 -0.68 3.80
N LEU A 176 17.98 -1.45 4.86
CA LEU A 176 19.27 -2.14 5.00
C LEU A 176 19.52 -3.19 3.92
N ALA A 177 18.47 -3.83 3.41
CA ALA A 177 18.58 -4.76 2.30
C ALA A 177 18.78 -4.06 0.94
N GLY A 178 18.65 -2.74 0.87
CA GLY A 178 18.87 -1.94 -0.34
C GLY A 178 17.61 -1.33 -0.95
N ALA A 179 16.42 -1.54 -0.35
CA ALA A 179 15.18 -0.97 -0.84
C ALA A 179 15.23 0.56 -0.81
N LYS A 180 14.78 1.21 -1.88
CA LYS A 180 14.79 2.68 -1.99
C LYS A 180 13.40 3.30 -1.96
N ASN A 181 12.38 2.68 -2.56
CA ASN A 181 11.01 3.23 -2.55
C ASN A 181 10.13 2.40 -1.62
N ILE A 182 9.86 2.91 -0.42
CA ILE A 182 9.08 2.20 0.60
C ILE A 182 7.78 2.95 0.85
N MET A 183 6.67 2.41 0.36
CA MET A 183 5.33 2.90 0.62
C MET A 183 4.81 2.32 1.93
N VAL A 184 4.35 3.18 2.83
CA VAL A 184 3.85 2.76 4.15
C VAL A 184 2.47 3.34 4.38
N VAL A 185 1.52 2.46 4.69
CA VAL A 185 0.11 2.81 4.79
C VAL A 185 -0.31 2.87 6.25
N ASN A 186 -0.99 3.95 6.65
CA ASN A 186 -1.50 4.10 8.01
C ASN A 186 -2.86 3.41 8.20
N LEU A 187 -3.39 3.42 9.43
CA LEU A 187 -4.63 2.71 9.75
C LEU A 187 -5.88 3.56 9.49
N PRO A 188 -6.97 2.98 8.96
CA PRO A 188 -8.28 3.61 9.05
C PRO A 188 -8.71 3.73 10.52
N ASP A 189 -9.84 4.39 10.78
CA ASP A 189 -10.42 4.39 12.13
C ASP A 189 -11.03 3.02 12.45
N LEU A 190 -10.30 2.22 13.22
CA LEU A 190 -10.71 0.86 13.59
C LEU A 190 -11.95 0.82 14.50
N GLY A 191 -12.36 1.95 15.10
CA GLY A 191 -13.61 2.03 15.84
C GLY A 191 -14.84 2.24 14.95
N LYS A 192 -14.63 2.42 13.63
CA LYS A 192 -15.67 2.70 12.63
C LYS A 192 -15.86 1.56 11.62
N LEU A 193 -15.27 0.40 11.86
CA LEU A 193 -15.55 -0.80 11.08
C LEU A 193 -16.96 -1.31 11.43
N PRO A 194 -17.70 -1.96 10.51
CA PRO A 194 -18.99 -2.55 10.87
C PRO A 194 -18.93 -3.50 12.08
N LEU A 195 -17.83 -4.25 12.22
CA LEU A 195 -17.57 -5.16 13.35
C LEU A 195 -17.52 -4.44 14.71
N THR A 196 -16.96 -3.23 14.74
CA THR A 196 -16.57 -2.56 15.99
C THR A 196 -17.40 -1.31 16.29
N SER A 197 -18.09 -0.78 15.28
CA SER A 197 -18.97 0.38 15.43
C SER A 197 -20.12 0.05 16.37
N GLY A 198 -20.35 0.90 17.37
CA GLY A 198 -21.37 0.69 18.39
C GLY A 198 -21.00 -0.32 19.50
N GLN A 199 -19.85 -1.00 19.39
CA GLN A 199 -19.35 -1.88 20.45
C GLN A 199 -18.67 -1.10 21.57
N GLU A 200 -18.56 -1.68 22.77
CA GLU A 200 -17.94 -1.04 23.94
C GLU A 200 -16.50 -0.57 23.68
N ASN A 201 -15.74 -1.34 22.89
CA ASN A 201 -14.35 -1.04 22.54
C ASN A 201 -14.19 -0.04 21.36
N SER A 202 -15.26 0.43 20.73
CA SER A 202 -15.21 1.35 19.57
C SER A 202 -14.36 2.61 19.84
N SER A 203 -14.58 3.24 21.00
CA SER A 203 -13.85 4.47 21.39
C SER A 203 -12.37 4.20 21.66
N GLN A 204 -12.05 3.04 22.24
CA GLN A 204 -10.69 2.59 22.49
C GLN A 204 -9.96 2.33 21.16
N LEU A 205 -10.59 1.63 20.22
CA LEU A 205 -10.03 1.35 18.90
C LEU A 205 -9.84 2.63 18.07
N THR A 206 -10.75 3.60 18.16
CA THR A 206 -10.57 4.93 17.58
C THR A 206 -9.32 5.62 18.16
N SER A 207 -9.15 5.57 19.48
CA SER A 207 -8.00 6.15 20.19
C SER A 207 -6.68 5.47 19.82
N LEU A 208 -6.68 4.14 19.72
CA LEU A 208 -5.52 3.34 19.30
C LEU A 208 -5.13 3.65 17.86
N SER A 209 -6.10 3.71 16.93
CA SER A 209 -5.86 4.07 15.52
C SER A 209 -5.20 5.44 15.41
N ARG A 210 -5.71 6.44 16.14
CA ARG A 210 -5.14 7.79 16.16
C ARG A 210 -3.72 7.81 16.72
N LYS A 211 -3.48 7.16 17.87
CA LYS A 211 -2.16 7.08 18.50
C LYS A 211 -1.16 6.35 17.61
N HIS A 212 -1.56 5.24 16.99
CA HIS A 212 -0.77 4.51 16.01
C HIS A 212 -0.36 5.43 14.86
N ASN A 213 -1.32 6.11 14.22
CA ASN A 213 -1.03 6.96 13.07
C ASN A 213 -0.10 8.14 13.40
N ILE A 214 -0.24 8.75 14.59
CA ILE A 214 0.69 9.78 15.08
C ILE A 214 2.09 9.22 15.27
N ALA A 215 2.21 8.08 15.95
CA ALA A 215 3.50 7.46 16.22
C ALA A 215 4.17 6.97 14.92
N LEU A 216 3.40 6.39 13.99
CA LEU A 216 3.88 5.96 12.68
C LEU A 216 4.43 7.16 11.89
N ALA A 217 3.70 8.27 11.82
CA ALA A 217 4.18 9.47 11.12
C ALA A 217 5.51 10.00 11.70
N ALA A 218 5.67 9.98 13.03
CA ALA A 218 6.93 10.34 13.68
C ALA A 218 8.06 9.34 13.33
N THR A 219 7.77 8.05 13.34
CA THR A 219 8.71 6.99 12.92
C THR A 219 9.13 7.16 11.46
N LEU A 220 8.20 7.40 10.54
CA LEU A 220 8.50 7.60 9.12
C LEU A 220 9.37 8.84 8.90
N SER A 221 9.11 9.93 9.61
CA SER A 221 9.94 11.15 9.59
C SER A 221 11.38 10.90 10.07
N SER A 222 11.57 9.98 11.02
CA SER A 222 12.89 9.57 11.47
C SER A 222 13.59 8.69 10.42
N LEU A 223 12.88 7.72 9.85
CA LEU A 223 13.42 6.79 8.87
C LEU A 223 13.70 7.44 7.50
N SER A 224 13.02 8.54 7.16
CA SER A 224 13.32 9.32 5.95
C SER A 224 14.69 10.01 6.01
N THR A 225 15.39 9.99 7.15
CA THR A 225 16.79 10.45 7.26
C THR A 225 17.80 9.43 6.74
N ILE A 226 17.37 8.18 6.46
CA ILE A 226 18.25 7.15 5.88
C ILE A 226 18.63 7.57 4.44
N PRO A 227 19.94 7.75 4.14
CA PRO A 227 20.36 8.24 2.83
C PRO A 227 19.87 7.39 1.66
N GLY A 228 19.21 8.06 0.71
CA GLY A 228 18.72 7.45 -0.52
C GLY A 228 17.44 6.62 -0.36
N VAL A 229 16.82 6.58 0.82
CA VAL A 229 15.51 5.93 1.00
C VAL A 229 14.41 6.97 0.86
N ASN A 230 13.52 6.74 -0.09
CA ASN A 230 12.27 7.45 -0.29
C ASN A 230 11.14 6.72 0.47
N ILE A 231 10.64 7.33 1.54
CA ILE A 231 9.48 6.84 2.29
C ILE A 231 8.23 7.55 1.77
N ILE A 232 7.25 6.78 1.29
CA ILE A 232 6.01 7.28 0.69
C ILE A 232 4.84 6.96 1.64
N PRO A 233 4.45 7.90 2.53
CA PRO A 233 3.34 7.67 3.46
C PRO A 233 1.98 7.77 2.76
N ILE A 234 1.11 6.78 2.96
CA ILE A 234 -0.29 6.81 2.50
C ILE A 234 -1.22 7.02 3.70
N ASN A 235 -2.02 8.09 3.64
CA ASN A 235 -2.93 8.45 4.71
C ASN A 235 -4.36 7.93 4.44
N ILE A 236 -4.54 6.62 4.63
CA ILE A 236 -5.84 5.95 4.51
C ILE A 236 -6.84 6.44 5.56
N ASN A 237 -6.37 6.85 6.74
CA ASN A 237 -7.24 7.45 7.75
C ASN A 237 -8.00 8.66 7.20
N SER A 238 -7.28 9.59 6.56
CA SER A 238 -7.87 10.78 5.94
C SER A 238 -8.78 10.42 4.76
N LEU A 239 -8.36 9.48 3.91
CA LEU A 239 -9.17 8.98 2.80
C LEU A 239 -10.52 8.45 3.30
N PHE A 240 -10.51 7.55 4.28
CA PHE A 240 -11.73 6.92 4.80
C PHE A 240 -12.62 7.93 5.54
N GLN A 241 -12.04 8.95 6.21
CA GLN A 241 -12.83 10.05 6.76
C GLN A 241 -13.54 10.85 5.67
N ARG A 242 -12.87 11.12 4.55
CA ARG A 242 -13.46 11.81 3.40
C ARG A 242 -14.55 10.96 2.74
N VAL A 243 -14.29 9.68 2.49
CA VAL A 243 -15.28 8.73 1.96
C VAL A 243 -16.54 8.70 2.83
N ARG A 244 -16.39 8.66 4.16
CA ARG A 244 -17.55 8.66 5.08
C ARG A 244 -18.30 9.99 5.09
N SER A 245 -17.62 11.11 4.88
CA SER A 245 -18.22 12.45 4.88
C SER A 245 -18.89 12.79 3.55
N PHE A 246 -18.34 12.30 2.44
CA PHE A 246 -18.74 12.61 1.08
C PHE A 246 -18.80 11.34 0.20
N PRO A 247 -19.63 10.34 0.54
CA PRO A 247 -19.62 9.04 -0.12
C PRO A 247 -19.96 9.13 -1.62
N GLY A 248 -20.79 10.10 -2.00
CA GLY A 248 -21.14 10.37 -3.40
C GLY A 248 -19.96 10.78 -4.29
N GLU A 249 -18.89 11.40 -3.74
CA GLU A 249 -17.66 11.71 -4.50
C GLU A 249 -16.97 10.43 -5.01
N PHE A 250 -17.24 9.31 -4.36
CA PHE A 250 -16.62 8.01 -4.61
C PHE A 250 -17.58 7.01 -5.28
N GLY A 251 -18.83 7.43 -5.55
CA GLY A 251 -19.87 6.56 -6.06
C GLY A 251 -20.40 5.56 -5.03
N LEU A 252 -20.26 5.87 -3.74
CA LEU A 252 -20.75 5.04 -2.64
C LEU A 252 -22.04 5.61 -2.06
N THR A 253 -22.93 4.73 -1.61
CA THR A 253 -24.19 5.09 -0.94
C THR A 253 -24.24 4.54 0.48
N ASN A 254 -23.54 3.43 0.78
CA ASN A 254 -23.39 2.90 2.13
C ASN A 254 -21.91 2.83 2.55
N VAL A 255 -21.58 3.49 3.65
CA VAL A 255 -20.21 3.58 4.19
C VAL A 255 -20.09 3.14 5.65
N THR A 256 -21.11 2.42 6.15
CA THR A 256 -21.20 2.01 7.55
C THR A 256 -21.48 0.53 7.71
N ASP A 257 -22.36 -0.03 6.88
CA ASP A 257 -22.78 -1.43 6.98
C ASP A 257 -21.95 -2.33 6.05
N ALA A 258 -21.85 -3.61 6.42
CA ALA A 258 -21.30 -4.65 5.56
C ALA A 258 -22.31 -5.03 4.47
N CYS A 259 -21.82 -5.28 3.25
CA CYS A 259 -22.65 -5.82 2.17
C CYS A 259 -22.91 -7.33 2.35
N LEU A 260 -21.92 -8.09 2.78
CA LEU A 260 -21.95 -9.49 3.13
C LEU A 260 -22.19 -9.65 4.62
N VAL A 261 -23.25 -10.36 4.99
CA VAL A 261 -23.59 -10.71 6.37
C VAL A 261 -23.58 -12.23 6.51
N GLY A 262 -22.78 -12.71 7.46
CA GLY A 262 -22.51 -14.12 7.74
C GLY A 262 -21.03 -14.27 8.09
N ASP A 263 -20.70 -15.05 9.13
CA ASP A 263 -19.31 -15.42 9.40
C ASP A 263 -18.83 -16.56 8.46
N PHE A 264 -17.60 -17.02 8.60
CA PHE A 264 -17.06 -18.05 7.72
C PHE A 264 -17.78 -19.41 7.86
N ASP A 265 -18.26 -19.75 9.06
CA ASP A 265 -18.96 -21.01 9.30
C ASP A 265 -20.38 -20.96 8.75
N ASP A 266 -21.06 -19.83 8.93
CA ASP A 266 -22.35 -19.51 8.32
C ASP A 266 -22.26 -19.57 6.79
N ILE A 267 -21.24 -18.91 6.22
CA ILE A 267 -21.03 -18.88 4.76
C ILE A 267 -20.76 -20.29 4.21
N ALA A 268 -19.93 -21.08 4.88
CA ALA A 268 -19.65 -22.46 4.48
C ALA A 268 -20.91 -23.35 4.47
N GLN A 269 -21.92 -22.99 5.26
CA GLN A 269 -23.22 -23.66 5.32
C GLN A 269 -24.27 -23.02 4.39
N GLY A 270 -23.91 -21.96 3.66
CA GLY A 270 -24.82 -21.22 2.78
C GLY A 270 -25.78 -20.28 3.53
N ASN A 271 -25.51 -19.99 4.80
CA ASN A 271 -26.32 -19.11 5.66
C ASN A 271 -25.78 -17.66 5.62
N PHE A 272 -25.82 -17.02 4.46
CA PHE A 272 -25.35 -15.65 4.31
C PHE A 272 -26.28 -14.80 3.44
N THR A 273 -26.15 -13.48 3.57
CA THR A 273 -26.82 -12.53 2.69
C THR A 273 -25.82 -11.57 2.07
N VAL A 274 -26.08 -11.16 0.84
CA VAL A 274 -25.29 -10.16 0.11
C VAL A 274 -26.22 -9.04 -0.31
N CYS A 275 -25.79 -7.79 -0.12
CA CYS A 275 -26.51 -6.61 -0.57
C CYS A 275 -26.70 -6.60 -2.10
N THR A 276 -27.69 -5.86 -2.60
CA THR A 276 -28.02 -5.85 -4.04
C THR A 276 -26.92 -5.22 -4.91
N ASN A 277 -26.28 -4.13 -4.44
CA ASN A 277 -25.29 -3.37 -5.19
C ASN A 277 -23.95 -3.25 -4.41
N PRO A 278 -23.07 -4.27 -4.42
CA PRO A 278 -21.81 -4.24 -3.68
C PRO A 278 -20.88 -3.07 -4.08
N ASN A 279 -20.96 -2.58 -5.33
CA ASN A 279 -20.15 -1.46 -5.80
C ASN A 279 -20.53 -0.11 -5.19
N GLU A 280 -21.67 -0.02 -4.49
CA GLU A 280 -22.07 1.20 -3.77
C GLU A 280 -21.73 1.14 -2.27
N TYR A 281 -21.10 0.05 -1.81
CA TYR A 281 -20.74 -0.18 -0.41
C TYR A 281 -19.25 0.05 -0.18
N LEU A 282 -18.89 0.66 0.96
CA LEU A 282 -17.50 0.74 1.42
C LEU A 282 -16.99 -0.62 1.90
N PHE A 283 -17.80 -1.34 2.67
CA PHE A 283 -17.41 -2.58 3.33
C PHE A 283 -18.05 -3.78 2.65
N TRP A 284 -17.21 -4.76 2.31
CA TRP A 284 -17.66 -6.05 1.85
C TRP A 284 -18.22 -6.85 3.01
N ASP A 285 -17.39 -7.19 3.98
CA ASP A 285 -17.81 -7.87 5.22
C ASP A 285 -17.72 -6.92 6.43
N SER A 286 -17.72 -7.45 7.65
CA SER A 286 -17.69 -6.64 8.87
C SER A 286 -16.38 -5.88 9.10
N VAL A 287 -15.34 -6.14 8.30
CA VAL A 287 -13.99 -5.60 8.45
C VAL A 287 -13.46 -5.06 7.13
N HIS A 288 -13.58 -5.83 6.05
CA HIS A 288 -12.85 -5.64 4.82
C HIS A 288 -13.60 -4.75 3.82
N PRO A 289 -12.88 -3.92 3.03
CA PRO A 289 -13.50 -3.10 2.00
C PRO A 289 -14.03 -3.92 0.81
N THR A 290 -14.98 -3.35 0.07
CA THR A 290 -15.36 -3.85 -1.25
C THR A 290 -14.24 -3.63 -2.27
N THR A 291 -14.32 -4.33 -3.39
CA THR A 291 -13.38 -4.12 -4.50
C THR A 291 -13.44 -2.68 -5.06
N ARG A 292 -14.61 -2.02 -4.99
CA ARG A 292 -14.76 -0.59 -5.30
C ARG A 292 -13.96 0.27 -4.33
N ALA A 293 -14.04 0.00 -3.03
CA ALA A 293 -13.23 0.70 -2.04
C ALA A 293 -11.73 0.43 -2.23
N HIS A 294 -11.35 -0.79 -2.60
CA HIS A 294 -9.97 -1.11 -2.96
C HIS A 294 -9.47 -0.33 -4.19
N SER A 295 -10.30 -0.07 -5.20
CA SER A 295 -9.91 0.77 -6.34
C SER A 295 -9.59 2.19 -5.90
N ILE A 296 -10.39 2.76 -4.98
CA ILE A 296 -10.18 4.12 -4.42
C ILE A 296 -8.87 4.18 -3.62
N VAL A 297 -8.54 3.12 -2.88
CA VAL A 297 -7.25 3.00 -2.19
C VAL A 297 -6.09 2.96 -3.18
N ALA A 298 -6.23 2.21 -4.28
CA ALA A 298 -5.21 2.13 -5.33
C ALA A 298 -4.99 3.49 -6.03
N GLU A 299 -6.06 4.21 -6.37
CA GLU A 299 -6.01 5.56 -6.94
C GLU A 299 -5.24 6.53 -6.01
N THR A 300 -5.49 6.44 -4.70
CA THR A 300 -4.78 7.24 -3.69
C THR A 300 -3.29 6.90 -3.63
N ALA A 301 -2.95 5.61 -3.70
CA ALA A 301 -1.56 5.15 -3.69
C ALA A 301 -0.81 5.56 -4.97
N LEU A 302 -1.46 5.45 -6.14
CA LEU A 302 -0.91 5.88 -7.42
C LEU A 302 -0.63 7.39 -7.43
N SER A 303 -1.57 8.20 -6.96
CA SER A 303 -1.38 9.65 -6.85
C SER A 303 -0.19 10.04 -5.94
N ALA A 304 0.07 9.26 -4.90
CA ALA A 304 1.23 9.49 -4.02
C ALA A 304 2.58 9.20 -4.71
N LEU A 305 2.60 8.35 -5.74
CA LEU A 305 3.79 8.10 -6.57
C LEU A 305 4.04 9.26 -7.55
N ASP A 306 2.99 9.81 -8.16
CA ASP A 306 3.09 10.91 -9.14
C ASP A 306 3.52 12.26 -8.53
N THR A 307 3.27 12.46 -7.24
CA THR A 307 3.59 13.70 -6.53
C THR A 307 5.04 13.78 -6.02
N GLN A 308 5.86 12.75 -6.22
CA GLN A 308 7.25 12.78 -5.81
C GLN A 308 8.12 13.57 -6.82
N PRO A 309 8.90 14.56 -6.38
CA PRO A 309 9.81 15.27 -7.27
C PRO A 309 10.90 14.32 -7.77
N VAL A 310 11.04 14.24 -9.09
CA VAL A 310 12.16 13.57 -9.76
C VAL A 310 13.48 14.16 -9.20
N PRO A 311 14.42 13.34 -8.71
CA PRO A 311 15.75 13.82 -8.37
C PRO A 311 16.34 14.51 -9.60
N ALA A 312 16.73 15.78 -9.45
CA ALA A 312 17.35 16.51 -10.55
C ALA A 312 18.53 15.70 -11.10
N PRO A 313 18.66 15.55 -12.44
CA PRO A 313 19.84 14.91 -13.01
C PRO A 313 21.07 15.64 -12.48
N TRP A 314 22.02 14.87 -11.95
CA TRP A 314 23.30 15.39 -11.48
C TRP A 314 23.88 16.31 -12.56
N PRO A 315 24.29 17.55 -12.23
CA PRO A 315 24.93 18.41 -13.20
C PRO A 315 26.16 17.68 -13.74
N ASN A 316 26.19 17.44 -15.06
CA ASN A 316 27.33 16.87 -15.74
C ASN A 316 28.58 17.66 -15.34
N GLN A 317 29.53 16.97 -14.72
CA GLN A 317 30.78 17.51 -14.22
C GLN A 317 31.78 17.84 -15.34
N GLU A 318 31.28 18.13 -16.56
CA GLU A 318 32.10 18.45 -17.74
C GLU A 318 32.18 19.95 -18.06
N SER A 319 31.49 20.83 -17.31
CA SER A 319 31.49 22.27 -17.60
C SER A 319 32.46 23.11 -16.75
N GLU A 320 33.06 22.57 -15.68
CA GLU A 320 34.04 23.31 -14.87
C GLU A 320 35.50 23.11 -15.33
N ASP A 321 35.83 22.02 -16.03
CA ASP A 321 37.21 21.75 -16.47
C ASP A 321 37.67 22.59 -17.70
N LEU A 322 36.75 23.31 -18.36
CA LEU A 322 37.08 24.19 -19.50
C LEU A 322 37.38 25.65 -19.09
N LEU A 323 37.22 26.01 -17.81
CA LEU A 323 37.46 27.36 -17.30
C LEU A 323 38.81 27.53 -16.60
N LEU A 324 39.55 26.44 -16.33
CA LEU A 324 40.85 26.47 -15.65
C LEU A 324 42.08 26.43 -16.59
N LEU A 325 41.89 26.46 -17.91
CA LEU A 325 42.99 26.53 -18.90
C LEU A 325 43.17 27.92 -19.57
N LYS A 326 42.63 28.99 -18.95
CA LYS A 326 42.78 30.38 -19.45
C LYS A 326 43.18 31.39 -18.37
N GLN A 327 44.09 31.01 -17.47
CA GLN A 327 44.91 31.95 -16.68
C GLN A 327 46.37 31.50 -16.78
#